data_AF-A0A4U0V938-F1
#
_entry.id   AF-A0A4U0V938-F1
#
_cell.length_a   1.000
_cell.length_b   1.000
_cell.length_c   1.000
_cell.angle_alpha   90.00
_cell.angle_beta   90.00
_cell.angle_gamma   90.00
#
_symmetry.space_group_name_H-M   'P 1'
#
loop_
_entity.id
_entity.type
_entity.pdbx_description
1 polymer ?
#
loop_
_entity_poly.entity_id
_entity_poly.type
_entity_poly.pdbx_seq_one_letter_code
_entity_poly.pdbx_strand_id
1 'polypeptide(L)'
;MPRSVMTEAQMLPLWDKTQQPDANPTDMANLLLSFVMTIHQNPPAQLSELLGSMQGGATYVRRVSDAVEVAIVKDDVLAASVDGLEASLFWLRLQLVGTRTQKVWISLRRIITPAELIGLPRAMHQLKAFDTQPETNVSSCQRERTKEAAELWVSICTVDRLAAMMFNLPLGTVGHVYLLQEPIVNGQLDIQLYLSRLADVACGVQSVDNLHATGTLPSELCEKVLRLDQQLRALASLAPKGWWELSSEKVSAVHVLQYFHQYITI
;
A
#
# COMPACT_ATOMS: atom_id res chain seq x y z
N MET A 1 -4.79 2.69 -8.60
CA MET A 1 -3.42 2.34 -8.19
C MET A 1 -2.86 3.50 -7.39
N PRO A 2 -2.27 3.28 -6.21
CA PRO A 2 -1.62 4.37 -5.48
C PRO A 2 -0.52 4.97 -6.37
N ARG A 3 -0.43 6.30 -6.44
CA ARG A 3 0.55 6.98 -7.30
C ARG A 3 1.93 6.32 -7.16
N SER A 4 2.45 5.87 -8.30
CA SER A 4 3.84 5.44 -8.43
C SER A 4 4.75 6.64 -8.21
N VAL A 5 6.06 6.40 -8.09
CA VAL A 5 7.03 7.50 -8.20
C VAL A 5 6.71 8.29 -9.48
N MET A 6 6.59 9.61 -9.33
CA MET A 6 6.25 10.48 -10.45
C MET A 6 7.34 10.39 -11.51
N THR A 7 6.95 10.41 -12.79
CA THR A 7 7.91 10.51 -13.90
C THR A 7 8.43 11.94 -14.01
N GLU A 8 9.57 12.14 -14.68
CA GLU A 8 10.15 13.47 -14.93
C GLU A 8 9.11 14.43 -15.55
N ALA A 9 8.35 13.95 -16.54
CA ALA A 9 7.29 14.71 -17.21
C ALA A 9 6.15 15.14 -16.27
N GLN A 10 5.94 14.44 -15.16
CA GLN A 10 4.97 14.79 -14.12
C GLN A 10 5.58 15.68 -13.03
N MET A 11 6.88 15.52 -12.74
CA MET A 11 7.57 16.30 -11.72
C MET A 11 7.82 17.75 -12.17
N LEU A 12 8.16 18.00 -13.43
CA LEU A 12 8.48 19.35 -13.91
C LEU A 12 7.30 20.35 -13.82
N PRO A 13 6.08 20.02 -14.29
CA PRO A 13 4.93 20.92 -14.13
C PRO A 13 4.54 21.11 -12.66
N LEU A 14 4.72 20.06 -11.84
CA LEU A 14 4.46 20.14 -10.41
C LEU A 14 5.48 21.04 -9.71
N TRP A 15 6.76 20.97 -10.10
CA TRP A 15 7.81 21.86 -9.62
C TRP A 15 7.42 23.32 -9.88
N ASP A 16 7.07 23.67 -11.11
CA ASP A 16 6.68 25.04 -11.47
C ASP A 16 5.46 25.52 -10.66
N LYS A 17 4.48 24.63 -10.44
CA LYS A 17 3.31 24.90 -9.59
C LYS A 17 3.70 25.14 -8.14
N THR A 18 4.63 24.35 -7.60
CA THR A 18 5.08 24.44 -6.21
C THR A 18 5.97 25.66 -5.90
N GLN A 19 6.48 26.35 -6.93
CA GLN A 19 7.21 27.61 -6.76
C GLN A 19 6.27 28.82 -6.54
N GLN A 20 4.97 28.66 -6.73
CA GLN A 20 4.00 29.73 -6.53
C GLN A 20 3.73 29.97 -5.03
N PRO A 21 3.48 31.22 -4.60
CA PRO A 21 3.27 31.55 -3.19
C PRO A 21 2.00 30.94 -2.58
N ASP A 22 1.04 30.53 -3.41
CA ASP A 22 -0.23 29.88 -3.06
C ASP A 22 -0.21 28.36 -3.30
N ALA A 23 0.99 27.78 -3.48
CA ALA A 23 1.14 26.37 -3.75
C ALA A 23 0.56 25.48 -2.62
N ASN A 24 -0.14 24.42 -3.02
CA ASN A 24 -0.76 23.50 -2.09
C ASN A 24 0.32 22.69 -1.35
N PRO A 25 0.31 22.62 -0.01
CA PRO A 25 1.26 21.81 0.75
C PRO A 25 1.30 20.34 0.35
N THR A 26 0.18 19.75 -0.09
CA THR A 26 0.13 18.35 -0.55
C THR A 26 0.92 18.13 -1.85
N ASP A 27 0.86 19.10 -2.77
CA ASP A 27 1.63 19.09 -4.03
C ASP A 27 3.14 19.14 -3.74
N MET A 28 3.56 20.03 -2.82
CA MET A 28 4.96 20.12 -2.39
C MET A 28 5.45 18.82 -1.77
N ALA A 29 4.65 18.22 -0.87
CA ALA A 29 5.02 16.97 -0.23
C ALA A 29 5.14 15.81 -1.23
N ASN A 30 4.18 15.69 -2.15
CA ASN A 30 4.21 14.64 -3.18
C ASN A 30 5.46 14.75 -4.08
N LEU A 31 5.86 15.97 -4.43
CA LEU A 31 7.07 16.22 -5.20
C LEU A 31 8.33 15.81 -4.41
N LEU A 32 8.47 16.30 -3.18
CA LEU A 32 9.62 15.99 -2.31
C LEU A 32 9.73 14.49 -1.99
N LEU A 33 8.60 13.83 -1.71
CA LEU A 33 8.55 12.39 -1.49
C LEU A 33 8.94 11.61 -2.75
N SER A 34 8.55 12.08 -3.94
CA SER A 34 8.95 11.45 -5.20
C SER A 34 10.47 11.52 -5.42
N PHE A 35 11.09 12.66 -5.11
CA PHE A 35 12.55 12.78 -5.14
C PHE A 35 13.21 11.82 -4.14
N VAL A 36 12.74 11.80 -2.90
CA VAL A 36 13.29 10.93 -1.84
C VAL A 36 13.14 9.45 -2.21
N MET A 37 12.01 9.03 -2.76
CA MET A 37 11.80 7.65 -3.17
C MET A 37 12.65 7.26 -4.37
N THR A 38 12.88 8.19 -5.30
CA THR A 38 13.84 8.00 -6.40
C THR A 38 15.24 7.78 -5.84
N ILE A 39 15.66 8.55 -4.83
CA ILE A 39 16.94 8.37 -4.14
C ILE A 39 17.05 6.95 -3.54
N HIS A 40 15.98 6.44 -2.92
CA HIS A 40 15.96 5.11 -2.31
C HIS A 40 15.95 3.96 -3.32
N GLN A 41 15.38 4.17 -4.52
CA GLN A 41 15.23 3.12 -5.52
C GLN A 41 16.45 2.96 -6.43
N ASN A 42 17.33 3.97 -6.50
CA ASN A 42 18.52 3.93 -7.34
C ASN A 42 19.73 3.33 -6.60
N PRO A 43 20.54 2.47 -7.27
CA PRO A 43 21.80 1.99 -6.73
C PRO A 43 22.72 3.16 -6.31
N PRO A 44 23.47 3.03 -5.20
CA PRO A 44 24.34 4.10 -4.71
C PRO A 44 25.35 4.62 -5.73
N ALA A 45 25.83 3.74 -6.63
CA ALA A 45 26.77 4.10 -7.69
C ALA A 45 26.18 5.08 -8.71
N GLN A 46 24.95 4.82 -9.20
CA GLN A 46 24.25 5.69 -10.13
C GLN A 46 23.82 7.00 -9.46
N LEU A 47 23.44 6.91 -8.19
CA LEU A 47 23.08 8.08 -7.40
C LEU A 47 24.27 9.04 -7.17
N SER A 48 25.46 8.49 -6.96
CA SER A 48 26.69 9.28 -6.76
C SER A 48 27.13 10.03 -8.03
N GLU A 49 26.83 9.49 -9.21
CA GLU A 49 27.07 10.16 -10.50
C GLU A 49 26.05 11.28 -10.76
N LEU A 50 24.77 11.02 -10.48
CA LEU A 50 23.67 11.99 -10.71
C LEU A 50 23.66 13.15 -9.73
N LEU A 51 23.93 12.89 -8.45
CA LEU A 51 23.78 13.89 -7.38
C LEU A 51 25.11 14.52 -6.97
N GLY A 52 26.15 14.37 -7.81
CA GLY A 52 27.47 15.01 -7.68
C GLY A 52 27.79 15.51 -6.27
N SER A 53 28.32 14.64 -5.42
CA SER A 53 28.74 14.98 -4.04
C SER A 53 27.63 15.36 -3.04
N MET A 54 26.38 14.89 -3.18
CA MET A 54 25.36 15.01 -2.12
C MET A 54 25.78 14.31 -0.81
N GLN A 55 26.65 14.96 -0.05
CA GLN A 55 26.94 14.63 1.33
C GLN A 55 25.67 14.90 2.14
N GLY A 56 25.05 13.84 2.64
CA GLY A 56 23.87 13.94 3.50
C GLY A 56 22.53 13.55 2.88
N GLY A 57 22.50 12.70 1.85
CA GLY A 57 21.24 12.12 1.33
C GLY A 57 20.32 11.57 2.43
N ALA A 58 20.87 10.80 3.39
CA ALA A 58 20.10 10.32 4.54
C ALA A 58 19.56 11.45 5.45
N THR A 59 20.27 12.57 5.55
CA THR A 59 19.82 13.77 6.28
C THR A 59 18.71 14.49 5.51
N TYR A 60 18.82 14.57 4.19
CA TYR A 60 17.79 15.14 3.32
C TYR A 60 16.49 14.33 3.39
N VAL A 61 16.58 13.01 3.21
CA VAL A 61 15.45 12.07 3.36
C VAL A 61 14.73 12.27 4.70
N ARG A 62 15.50 12.37 5.79
CA ARG A 62 14.95 12.59 7.13
C ARG A 62 14.24 13.94 7.24
N ARG A 63 14.85 15.02 6.76
CA ARG A 63 14.26 16.37 6.78
C ARG A 63 12.96 16.43 5.99
N VAL A 64 12.93 15.83 4.79
CA VAL A 64 11.71 15.73 3.98
C VAL A 64 10.64 14.93 4.73
N SER A 65 11.01 13.76 5.27
CA SER A 65 10.11 12.93 6.07
C SER A 65 9.50 13.70 7.25
N ASP A 66 10.32 14.40 8.03
CA ASP A 66 9.88 15.12 9.23
C ASP A 66 9.01 16.34 8.85
N ALA A 67 9.34 17.03 7.76
CA ALA A 67 8.56 18.16 7.24
C ALA A 67 7.16 17.71 6.79
N VAL A 68 7.06 16.63 6.01
CA VAL A 68 5.77 16.08 5.57
C VAL A 68 4.94 15.56 6.73
N GLU A 69 5.59 14.94 7.72
CA GLU A 69 4.89 14.48 8.93
C GLU A 69 4.24 15.65 9.68
N VAL A 70 4.96 16.76 9.85
CA VAL A 70 4.45 17.93 10.57
C VAL A 70 3.41 18.70 9.75
N ALA A 71 3.67 18.92 8.46
CA ALA A 71 2.85 19.78 7.62
C ALA A 71 1.57 19.11 7.10
N ILE A 72 1.55 17.78 6.97
CA ILE A 72 0.40 17.06 6.41
C ILE A 72 -0.12 16.03 7.39
N VAL A 73 0.70 15.04 7.77
CA VAL A 73 0.23 13.87 8.53
C VAL A 73 -0.32 14.26 9.90
N LYS A 74 0.25 15.32 10.51
CA LYS A 74 -0.18 15.83 11.82
C LYS A 74 -1.28 16.89 11.76
N ASP A 75 -1.56 17.45 10.59
CA ASP A 75 -2.63 18.41 10.39
C ASP A 75 -3.93 17.66 10.07
N ASP A 76 -4.87 17.63 11.01
CA ASP A 76 -6.09 16.82 10.87
C ASP A 76 -7.00 17.29 9.73
N VAL A 77 -6.92 18.57 9.31
CA VAL A 77 -7.72 19.11 8.21
C VAL A 77 -7.14 18.64 6.88
N LEU A 78 -5.82 18.80 6.69
CA LEU A 78 -5.15 18.33 5.48
C LEU A 78 -5.17 16.80 5.39
N ALA A 79 -4.89 16.11 6.49
CA ALA A 79 -4.90 14.64 6.54
C ALA A 79 -6.30 14.05 6.31
N ALA A 80 -7.39 14.80 6.54
CA ALA A 80 -8.75 14.41 6.22
C ALA A 80 -9.20 14.85 4.81
N SER A 81 -8.27 15.00 3.87
CA SER A 81 -8.55 15.21 2.44
C SER A 81 -8.00 14.05 1.60
N VAL A 82 -8.53 13.85 0.39
CA VAL A 82 -8.03 12.81 -0.53
C VAL A 82 -6.54 13.03 -0.82
N ASP A 83 -6.13 14.26 -1.17
CA ASP A 83 -4.75 14.60 -1.47
C ASP A 83 -3.82 14.43 -0.25
N GLY A 84 -4.29 14.79 0.95
CA GLY A 84 -3.52 14.62 2.18
C GLY A 84 -3.39 13.16 2.60
N LEU A 85 -4.42 12.33 2.38
CA LEU A 85 -4.35 10.88 2.57
C LEU A 85 -3.39 10.23 1.58
N GLU A 86 -3.40 10.65 0.31
CA GLU A 86 -2.41 10.22 -0.69
C GLU A 86 -0.98 10.54 -0.24
N ALA A 87 -0.72 11.80 0.13
CA ALA A 87 0.59 12.24 0.60
C ALA A 87 1.01 11.51 1.88
N SER A 88 0.08 11.27 2.80
CA SER A 88 0.33 10.52 4.04
C SER A 88 0.65 9.06 3.78
N LEU A 89 -0.07 8.41 2.85
CA LEU A 89 0.20 7.04 2.43
C LEU A 89 1.57 6.94 1.72
N PHE A 90 1.93 7.95 0.93
CA PHE A 90 3.23 7.99 0.26
C PHE A 90 4.37 8.19 1.26
N TRP A 91 4.20 9.08 2.24
CA TRP A 91 5.12 9.25 3.36
C TRP A 91 5.27 7.97 4.19
N LEU A 92 4.18 7.24 4.43
CA LEU A 92 4.21 5.98 5.16
C LEU A 92 5.07 4.92 4.44
N ARG A 93 5.03 4.87 3.11
CA ARG A 93 5.89 3.97 2.32
C ARG A 93 7.37 4.24 2.56
N LEU A 94 7.75 5.49 2.70
CA LEU A 94 9.12 5.85 3.08
C LEU A 94 9.47 5.32 4.49
N GLN A 95 8.53 5.37 5.44
CA GLN A 95 8.76 4.83 6.79
C GLN A 95 8.88 3.30 6.82
N LEU A 96 8.21 2.58 5.91
CA LEU A 96 8.32 1.12 5.78
C LEU A 96 9.76 0.67 5.49
N VAL A 97 10.53 1.48 4.76
CA VAL A 97 11.95 1.21 4.49
C VAL A 97 12.82 1.36 5.75
N GLY A 98 12.43 2.25 6.67
CA GLY A 98 13.23 2.66 7.82
C GLY A 98 13.10 1.81 9.10
N THR A 99 12.54 0.60 9.03
CA THR A 99 12.35 -0.36 10.15
C THR A 99 11.65 0.18 11.40
N ARG A 100 10.91 1.29 11.32
CA ARG A 100 10.17 1.87 12.46
C ARG A 100 8.76 1.29 12.57
N THR A 101 8.67 -0.01 12.84
CA THR A 101 7.40 -0.77 12.84
C THR A 101 6.30 -0.15 13.69
N GLN A 102 6.60 0.31 14.91
CA GLN A 102 5.61 0.98 15.77
C GLN A 102 5.09 2.29 15.16
N LYS A 103 5.98 3.10 14.56
CA LYS A 103 5.62 4.35 13.92
C LYS A 103 4.74 4.10 12.70
N VAL A 104 5.10 3.10 11.88
CA VAL A 104 4.31 2.66 10.73
C VAL A 104 2.90 2.26 11.19
N TRP A 105 2.80 1.45 12.23
CA TRP A 105 1.52 0.96 12.73
C TRP A 105 0.60 2.08 13.24
N ILE A 106 1.12 2.97 14.09
CA ILE A 106 0.33 4.10 14.60
C ILE A 106 -0.08 5.03 13.46
N SER A 107 0.82 5.27 12.51
CA SER A 107 0.53 6.13 11.36
C SER A 107 -0.53 5.54 10.44
N LEU A 108 -0.53 4.21 10.24
CA LEU A 108 -1.59 3.51 9.51
C LEU A 108 -2.96 3.78 10.14
N ARG A 109 -3.08 3.67 11.47
CA ARG A 109 -4.35 3.99 12.15
C ARG A 109 -4.76 5.44 11.96
N ARG A 110 -3.79 6.35 12.04
CA ARG A 110 -4.03 7.78 11.79
C ARG A 110 -4.44 8.08 10.35
N ILE A 111 -4.08 7.25 9.37
CA ILE A 111 -4.52 7.38 7.98
C ILE A 111 -5.91 6.75 7.78
N ILE A 112 -6.15 5.57 8.37
CA ILE A 112 -7.41 4.83 8.23
C ILE A 112 -8.59 5.62 8.81
N THR A 113 -8.44 6.21 10.01
CA THR A 113 -9.53 6.95 10.66
C THR A 113 -10.10 8.11 9.83
N PRO A 114 -9.30 9.07 9.32
CA PRO A 114 -9.80 10.11 8.43
C PRO A 114 -10.31 9.57 7.09
N ALA A 115 -9.70 8.51 6.55
CA ALA A 115 -10.20 7.85 5.34
C ALA A 115 -11.62 7.28 5.52
N GLU A 116 -11.89 6.66 6.67
CA GLU A 116 -13.23 6.20 7.04
C GLU A 116 -14.19 7.38 7.23
N LEU A 117 -13.73 8.45 7.90
CA LEU A 117 -14.53 9.65 8.16
C LEU A 117 -15.01 10.32 6.88
N ILE A 118 -14.16 10.46 5.87
CA ILE A 118 -14.54 11.04 4.57
C ILE A 118 -15.28 10.05 3.67
N GLY A 119 -15.47 8.81 4.11
CA GLY A 119 -16.28 7.82 3.44
C GLY A 119 -15.57 7.10 2.28
N LEU A 120 -14.24 7.01 2.27
CA LEU A 120 -13.50 6.23 1.26
C LEU A 120 -13.99 4.76 1.14
N PRO A 121 -14.32 4.04 2.23
CA PRO A 121 -14.85 2.67 2.12
C PRO A 121 -16.15 2.60 1.29
N ARG A 122 -16.97 3.66 1.31
CA ARG A 122 -18.24 3.71 0.56
C ARG A 122 -18.02 3.88 -0.94
N ALA A 123 -16.90 4.48 -1.36
CA ALA A 123 -16.56 4.65 -2.76
C ALA A 123 -16.46 3.31 -3.50
N MET A 124 -15.93 2.27 -2.84
CA MET A 124 -15.87 0.91 -3.38
C MET A 124 -17.26 0.33 -3.68
N HIS A 125 -18.24 0.56 -2.80
CA HIS A 125 -19.60 0.09 -3.00
C HIS A 125 -20.30 0.86 -4.12
N GLN A 126 -20.05 2.16 -4.23
CA GLN A 126 -20.59 3.00 -5.29
C GLN A 126 -20.06 2.59 -6.66
N LEU A 127 -18.76 2.28 -6.77
CA LEU A 127 -18.16 1.84 -8.03
C LEU A 127 -18.80 0.53 -8.54
N LYS A 128 -19.00 -0.46 -7.65
CA LYS A 128 -19.73 -1.70 -7.99
C LYS A 128 -21.17 -1.44 -8.45
N ALA A 129 -21.84 -0.46 -7.85
CA ALA A 129 -23.20 -0.09 -8.25
C ALA A 129 -23.22 0.53 -9.65
N PHE A 130 -22.20 1.33 -10.01
CA PHE A 130 -22.09 1.89 -11.36
C PHE A 130 -21.86 0.82 -12.42
N ASP A 131 -21.09 -0.22 -12.12
CA ASP A 131 -20.84 -1.33 -13.06
C ASP A 131 -22.09 -2.18 -13.32
N THR A 132 -22.95 -2.34 -12.30
CA THR A 132 -24.19 -3.12 -12.40
C THR A 132 -25.37 -2.32 -12.97
N GLN A 133 -25.32 -0.98 -12.90
CA GLN A 133 -26.37 -0.09 -13.42
C GLN A 133 -25.77 1.03 -14.29
N PRO A 134 -25.34 0.72 -15.52
CA PRO A 134 -24.65 1.67 -16.40
C PRO A 134 -25.53 2.87 -16.84
N GLU A 135 -26.85 2.80 -16.68
CA GLU A 135 -27.81 3.86 -17.06
C GLU A 135 -28.00 4.96 -15.99
N THR A 136 -27.25 4.94 -14.89
CA THR A 136 -27.33 6.02 -13.90
C THR A 136 -26.79 7.33 -14.51
N ASN A 137 -27.57 8.42 -14.40
CA ASN A 137 -27.24 9.80 -14.82
C ASN A 137 -26.10 10.44 -13.98
N VAL A 138 -25.04 9.69 -13.68
CA VAL A 138 -23.89 10.15 -12.91
C VAL A 138 -22.92 10.82 -13.88
N SER A 139 -22.50 12.04 -13.57
CA SER A 139 -21.52 12.75 -14.39
C SER A 139 -20.20 11.98 -14.44
N SER A 140 -19.51 12.04 -15.58
CA SER A 140 -18.18 11.43 -15.75
C SER A 140 -17.19 11.90 -14.68
N CYS A 141 -17.23 13.18 -14.33
CA CYS A 141 -16.42 13.77 -13.26
C CYS A 141 -16.71 13.15 -11.87
N GLN A 142 -17.98 12.87 -11.56
CA GLN A 142 -18.32 12.21 -10.30
C GLN A 142 -17.83 10.76 -10.27
N ARG A 143 -17.96 10.04 -11.39
CA ARG A 143 -17.48 8.67 -11.51
C ARG A 143 -15.96 8.59 -11.34
N GLU A 144 -15.20 9.51 -11.94
CA GLU A 144 -13.73 9.54 -11.79
C GLU A 144 -13.31 9.80 -10.33
N ARG A 145 -13.92 10.79 -9.66
CA ARG A 145 -13.63 11.05 -8.24
C ARG A 145 -13.96 9.85 -7.33
N THR A 146 -15.07 9.17 -7.59
CA THR A 146 -15.41 7.94 -6.85
C THR A 146 -14.40 6.83 -7.11
N LYS A 147 -13.91 6.70 -8.35
CA LYS A 147 -12.88 5.73 -8.71
C LYS A 147 -11.54 6.05 -8.01
N GLU A 148 -11.09 7.29 -8.03
CA GLU A 148 -9.88 7.74 -7.32
C GLU A 148 -9.97 7.44 -5.81
N ALA A 149 -11.10 7.78 -5.19
CA ALA A 149 -11.37 7.49 -3.78
C ALA A 149 -11.35 5.98 -3.47
N ALA A 150 -11.94 5.17 -4.35
CA ALA A 150 -11.94 3.71 -4.24
C ALA A 150 -10.53 3.12 -4.36
N GLU A 151 -9.75 3.59 -5.33
CA GLU A 151 -8.36 3.17 -5.53
C GLU A 151 -7.45 3.56 -4.35
N LEU A 152 -7.66 4.75 -3.78
CA LEU A 152 -6.96 5.18 -2.58
C LEU A 152 -7.31 4.28 -1.38
N TRP A 153 -8.59 3.95 -1.20
CA TRP A 153 -9.02 3.02 -0.15
C TRP A 153 -8.37 1.65 -0.29
N VAL A 154 -8.40 1.07 -1.50
CA VAL A 154 -7.73 -0.20 -1.81
C VAL A 154 -6.25 -0.12 -1.45
N SER A 155 -5.59 1.00 -1.75
CA SER A 155 -4.18 1.21 -1.44
C SER A 155 -3.91 1.23 0.06
N ILE A 156 -4.75 1.91 0.85
CA ILE A 156 -4.67 1.94 2.32
C ILE A 156 -4.84 0.51 2.87
N CYS A 157 -5.89 -0.21 2.43
CA CYS A 157 -6.15 -1.59 2.82
C CYS A 157 -5.00 -2.54 2.46
N THR A 158 -4.36 -2.35 1.31
CA THR A 158 -3.21 -3.13 0.86
C THR A 158 -2.04 -2.91 1.81
N VAL A 159 -1.68 -1.66 2.09
CA VAL A 159 -0.52 -1.34 2.94
C VAL A 159 -0.75 -1.80 4.38
N ASP A 160 -1.97 -1.68 4.92
CA ASP A 160 -2.34 -2.20 6.23
C ASP A 160 -2.13 -3.73 6.33
N ARG A 161 -2.56 -4.48 5.31
CA ARG A 161 -2.36 -5.94 5.23
C ARG A 161 -0.90 -6.35 5.06
N LEU A 162 -0.15 -5.62 4.24
CA LEU A 162 1.27 -5.87 4.07
C LEU A 162 2.02 -5.61 5.37
N ALA A 163 1.72 -4.52 6.07
CA ALA A 163 2.31 -4.25 7.38
C ALA A 163 1.92 -5.31 8.41
N ALA A 164 0.65 -5.76 8.42
CA ALA A 164 0.20 -6.83 9.30
C ALA A 164 0.95 -8.14 9.01
N MET A 165 1.08 -8.54 7.74
CA MET A 165 1.84 -9.74 7.34
C MET A 165 3.32 -9.63 7.70
N MET A 166 3.96 -8.50 7.42
CA MET A 166 5.41 -8.32 7.62
C MET A 166 5.81 -8.22 9.10
N PHE A 167 4.93 -7.65 9.94
CA PHE A 167 5.28 -7.28 11.31
C PHE A 167 4.41 -7.94 12.38
N ASN A 168 3.49 -8.83 11.98
CA ASN A 168 2.50 -9.45 12.87
C ASN A 168 1.69 -8.43 13.69
N LEU A 169 1.24 -7.36 13.03
CA LEU A 169 0.50 -6.27 13.66
C LEU A 169 -1.01 -6.40 13.43
N PRO A 170 -1.85 -5.98 14.40
CA PRO A 170 -3.30 -5.99 14.21
C PRO A 170 -3.74 -5.09 13.05
N LEU A 171 -4.57 -5.65 12.16
CA LEU A 171 -5.20 -4.96 11.03
C LEU A 171 -6.17 -3.87 11.49
N GLY A 172 -6.16 -2.72 10.80
CA GLY A 172 -7.16 -1.68 10.97
C GLY A 172 -8.36 -1.78 10.05
N THR A 173 -8.24 -2.54 8.97
CA THR A 173 -9.25 -2.60 7.92
C THR A 173 -10.01 -3.94 7.86
N VAL A 174 -10.06 -4.71 8.96
CA VAL A 174 -10.65 -6.06 9.03
C VAL A 174 -12.11 -6.12 8.57
N GLY A 175 -12.92 -5.12 8.95
CA GLY A 175 -14.37 -5.11 8.67
C GLY A 175 -14.75 -4.65 7.26
N HIS A 176 -13.78 -4.23 6.44
CA HIS A 176 -14.07 -3.60 5.16
C HIS A 176 -13.92 -4.56 3.99
N VAL A 177 -14.89 -4.52 3.07
CA VAL A 177 -14.84 -5.29 1.83
C VAL A 177 -13.73 -4.75 0.96
N TYR A 178 -12.64 -5.51 0.91
CA TYR A 178 -11.50 -5.28 0.06
C TYR A 178 -11.63 -6.18 -1.17
N LEU A 179 -11.88 -5.59 -2.34
CA LEU A 179 -11.87 -6.35 -3.59
C LEU A 179 -10.43 -6.56 -4.03
N LEU A 180 -9.93 -7.77 -3.85
CA LEU A 180 -8.77 -8.18 -4.59
C LEU A 180 -9.19 -8.67 -5.97
N GLN A 181 -8.48 -8.19 -6.98
CA GLN A 181 -8.53 -8.79 -8.30
C GLN A 181 -7.88 -10.20 -8.25
N GLU A 182 -8.20 -11.02 -9.24
CA GLU A 182 -7.48 -12.26 -9.50
C GLU A 182 -6.00 -11.92 -9.78
N PRO A 183 -5.02 -12.63 -9.20
CA PRO A 183 -3.60 -12.39 -9.49
C PRO A 183 -3.20 -12.62 -10.94
N ILE A 184 -4.07 -13.21 -11.77
CA ILE A 184 -3.82 -13.44 -13.18
C ILE A 184 -4.44 -12.30 -14.01
N VAL A 185 -3.58 -11.52 -14.67
CA VAL A 185 -3.97 -10.44 -15.58
C VAL A 185 -3.40 -10.75 -16.95
N ASN A 186 -4.27 -10.85 -17.96
CA ASN A 186 -3.88 -11.20 -19.35
C ASN A 186 -3.06 -12.51 -19.44
N GLY A 187 -3.37 -13.49 -18.60
CA GLY A 187 -2.67 -14.79 -18.57
C GLY A 187 -1.27 -14.74 -17.93
N GLN A 188 -0.87 -13.62 -17.35
CA GLN A 188 0.38 -13.46 -16.63
C GLN A 188 0.12 -13.23 -15.14
N LEU A 189 1.04 -13.68 -14.30
CA LEU A 189 0.96 -13.48 -12.86
C LEU A 189 1.35 -12.04 -12.51
N ASP A 190 0.41 -11.28 -11.97
CA ASP A 190 0.66 -9.98 -11.37
C ASP A 190 1.21 -10.17 -9.95
N ILE A 191 2.45 -9.73 -9.78
CA ILE A 191 3.24 -9.86 -8.56
C ILE A 191 2.61 -9.09 -7.39
N GLN A 192 2.04 -7.91 -7.66
CA GLN A 192 1.45 -7.06 -6.62
C GLN A 192 0.11 -7.64 -6.13
N LEU A 193 -0.70 -8.16 -7.04
CA LEU A 193 -1.96 -8.83 -6.71
C LEU A 193 -1.71 -10.15 -5.98
N TYR A 194 -0.69 -10.91 -6.39
CA TYR A 194 -0.26 -12.11 -5.68
C TYR A 194 0.16 -11.80 -4.24
N LEU A 195 1.02 -10.79 -4.05
CA LEU A 195 1.46 -10.34 -2.74
C LEU A 195 0.27 -9.88 -1.87
N SER A 196 -0.67 -9.16 -2.45
CA SER A 196 -1.85 -8.69 -1.72
C SER A 196 -2.76 -9.85 -1.29
N ARG A 197 -2.91 -10.88 -2.12
CA ARG A 197 -3.61 -12.13 -1.75
C ARG A 197 -2.89 -12.90 -0.66
N LEU A 198 -1.56 -12.96 -0.72
CA LEU A 198 -0.76 -13.63 0.29
C LEU A 198 -0.90 -12.92 1.65
N ALA A 199 -0.91 -11.59 1.66
CA ALA A 199 -1.12 -10.80 2.86
C ALA A 199 -2.51 -11.03 3.47
N ASP A 200 -3.55 -11.22 2.66
CA ASP A 200 -4.89 -11.59 3.13
C ASP A 200 -4.90 -12.94 3.85
N VAL A 201 -4.24 -13.96 3.27
CA VAL A 201 -4.11 -15.29 3.90
C VAL A 201 -3.36 -15.17 5.22
N ALA A 202 -2.25 -14.44 5.26
CA ALA A 202 -1.46 -14.22 6.48
C ALA A 202 -2.26 -13.53 7.59
N CYS A 203 -3.07 -12.53 7.24
CA CYS A 203 -3.96 -11.88 8.20
C CYS A 203 -5.06 -12.83 8.70
N GLY A 204 -5.50 -13.75 7.84
CA GLY A 204 -6.37 -14.86 8.21
C GLY A 204 -5.78 -15.71 9.33
N VAL A 205 -4.48 -16.05 9.26
CA VAL A 205 -3.77 -16.82 10.30
C VAL A 205 -3.79 -16.06 11.64
N GLN A 206 -3.47 -14.76 11.65
CA GLN A 206 -3.54 -13.95 12.88
C GLN A 206 -4.95 -13.96 13.50
N SER A 207 -5.98 -13.97 12.65
CA SER A 207 -7.36 -14.04 13.11
C SER A 207 -7.75 -15.42 13.65
N VAL A 208 -7.00 -16.50 13.38
CA VAL A 208 -7.14 -17.80 14.05
C VAL A 208 -6.57 -17.71 15.46
N ASP A 209 -5.38 -17.12 15.63
CA ASP A 209 -4.75 -16.93 16.94
C ASP A 209 -5.65 -16.15 17.90
N ASN A 210 -6.27 -15.08 17.39
CA ASN A 210 -7.24 -14.29 18.14
C ASN A 210 -8.48 -15.09 18.54
N LEU A 211 -9.04 -15.89 17.62
CA LEU A 211 -10.20 -16.75 17.93
C LEU A 211 -9.88 -17.79 19.00
N HIS A 212 -8.71 -18.42 18.89
CA HIS A 212 -8.21 -19.37 19.87
C HIS A 212 -8.08 -18.70 21.26
N ALA A 213 -7.53 -17.48 21.32
CA ALA A 213 -7.44 -16.71 22.56
C ALA A 213 -8.81 -16.36 23.16
N THR A 214 -9.85 -16.19 22.33
CA THR A 214 -11.24 -15.92 22.79
C THR A 214 -12.05 -17.17 23.15
N GLY A 215 -11.45 -18.37 23.08
CA GLY A 215 -12.13 -19.61 23.45
C GLY A 215 -13.10 -20.14 22.40
N THR A 216 -12.90 -19.78 21.13
CA THR A 216 -13.68 -20.32 20.00
C THR A 216 -13.58 -21.85 19.94
N LEU A 217 -14.66 -22.52 19.50
CA LEU A 217 -14.72 -23.97 19.41
C LEU A 217 -13.62 -24.55 18.50
N PRO A 218 -12.95 -25.66 18.88
CA PRO A 218 -11.90 -26.27 18.07
C PRO A 218 -12.32 -26.62 16.64
N SER A 219 -13.59 -26.97 16.42
CA SER A 219 -14.13 -27.27 15.09
C SER A 219 -14.14 -26.05 14.17
N GLU A 220 -14.49 -24.88 14.70
CA GLU A 220 -14.51 -23.62 13.94
C GLU A 220 -13.08 -23.13 13.62
N LEU A 221 -12.16 -23.32 14.57
CA LEU A 221 -10.73 -23.06 14.34
C LEU A 221 -10.19 -23.97 13.23
N CYS A 222 -10.49 -25.26 13.29
CA CYS A 222 -10.08 -26.25 12.29
C CYS A 222 -10.63 -25.89 10.90
N GLU A 223 -11.92 -25.57 10.79
CA GLU A 223 -12.53 -25.16 9.53
C GLU A 223 -11.83 -23.93 8.93
N LYS A 224 -11.53 -22.94 9.77
CA LYS A 224 -10.84 -21.72 9.35
C LYS A 224 -9.42 -22.00 8.88
N VAL A 225 -8.66 -22.83 9.60
CA VAL A 225 -7.31 -23.24 9.21
C VAL A 225 -7.32 -23.98 7.86
N LEU A 226 -8.23 -24.94 7.68
CA LEU A 226 -8.37 -25.67 6.42
C LEU A 226 -8.72 -24.74 5.24
N ARG A 227 -9.58 -23.74 5.47
CA ARG A 227 -9.92 -22.74 4.46
C ARG A 227 -8.71 -21.88 4.07
N LEU A 228 -7.90 -21.47 5.04
CA LEU A 228 -6.69 -20.68 4.80
C LEU A 228 -5.63 -21.50 4.06
N ASP A 229 -5.41 -22.76 4.44
CA ASP A 229 -4.53 -23.69 3.73
C ASP A 229 -5.00 -23.90 2.28
N GLN A 230 -6.30 -24.08 2.05
CA GLN A 230 -6.85 -24.19 0.69
C GLN A 230 -6.59 -22.92 -0.13
N GLN A 231 -6.77 -21.73 0.46
CA GLN A 231 -6.48 -20.46 -0.20
C GLN A 231 -4.99 -20.30 -0.52
N LEU A 232 -4.11 -20.70 0.40
CA LEU A 232 -2.66 -20.64 0.20
C LEU A 232 -2.22 -21.56 -0.93
N ARG A 233 -2.73 -22.80 -0.97
CA ARG A 233 -2.45 -23.76 -2.07
C ARG A 233 -3.01 -23.30 -3.40
N ALA A 234 -4.23 -22.75 -3.41
CA ALA A 234 -4.82 -22.17 -4.62
C ALA A 234 -3.94 -21.04 -5.14
N LEU A 235 -3.47 -20.15 -4.28
CA LEU A 235 -2.55 -19.08 -4.65
C LEU A 235 -1.21 -19.64 -5.17
N ALA A 236 -0.63 -20.64 -4.50
CA ALA A 236 0.60 -21.31 -4.94
C ALA A 236 0.46 -21.92 -6.35
N SER A 237 -0.72 -22.44 -6.70
CA SER A 237 -1.00 -23.05 -8.00
C SER A 237 -1.01 -22.05 -9.17
N LEU A 238 -1.14 -20.75 -8.89
CA LEU A 238 -1.05 -19.69 -9.90
C LEU A 238 0.39 -19.38 -10.30
N ALA A 239 1.38 -19.85 -9.53
CA ALA A 239 2.78 -19.61 -9.84
C ALA A 239 3.17 -20.36 -11.12
N PRO A 240 3.90 -19.72 -12.07
CA PRO A 240 4.32 -20.37 -13.30
C PRO A 240 5.33 -21.49 -13.03
N LYS A 241 5.53 -22.35 -14.03
CA LYS A 241 6.53 -23.44 -13.95
C LYS A 241 7.91 -22.87 -13.69
N GLY A 242 8.66 -23.51 -12.79
CA GLY A 242 9.99 -23.08 -12.38
C GLY A 242 10.00 -21.87 -11.44
N TRP A 243 8.85 -21.31 -11.05
CA TRP A 243 8.81 -20.18 -10.12
C TRP A 243 9.55 -20.50 -8.83
N TRP A 244 9.34 -21.69 -8.26
CA TRP A 244 9.95 -22.08 -6.98
C TRP A 244 11.44 -22.46 -7.06
N GLU A 245 12.06 -22.38 -8.24
CA GLU A 245 13.47 -22.71 -8.43
C GLU A 245 14.36 -21.53 -8.04
N LEU A 246 14.98 -21.61 -6.86
CA LEU A 246 15.91 -20.61 -6.33
C LEU A 246 17.28 -20.73 -7.02
N SER A 247 17.40 -20.30 -8.29
CA SER A 247 18.64 -20.45 -9.08
C SER A 247 19.34 -19.13 -9.43
N SER A 248 18.95 -18.00 -8.83
CA SER A 248 19.54 -16.69 -9.16
C SER A 248 20.65 -16.27 -8.18
N GLU A 249 21.79 -15.84 -8.72
CA GLU A 249 22.85 -15.16 -7.96
C GLU A 249 22.39 -13.78 -7.41
N LYS A 250 21.29 -13.23 -7.94
CA LYS A 250 20.74 -11.93 -7.53
C LYS A 250 19.34 -12.08 -6.94
N VAL A 251 19.15 -11.54 -5.73
CA VAL A 251 17.84 -11.43 -5.09
C VAL A 251 16.96 -10.45 -5.88
N SER A 252 15.76 -10.89 -6.23
CA SER A 252 14.73 -10.10 -6.90
C SER A 252 13.45 -10.05 -6.06
N ALA A 253 12.48 -9.21 -6.44
CA ALA A 253 11.18 -9.14 -5.76
C ALA A 253 10.46 -10.50 -5.70
N VAL A 254 10.66 -11.34 -6.72
CA VAL A 254 10.09 -12.71 -6.78
C VAL A 254 10.66 -13.59 -5.66
N HIS A 255 11.96 -13.48 -5.36
CA HIS A 255 12.59 -14.22 -4.26
C HIS A 255 12.04 -13.81 -2.89
N VAL A 256 11.81 -12.50 -2.69
CA VAL A 256 11.20 -11.98 -1.46
C VAL A 256 9.79 -12.54 -1.29
N LEU A 257 9.02 -12.66 -2.37
CA LEU A 257 7.68 -13.23 -2.33
C LEU A 257 7.65 -14.72 -2.06
N GLN A 258 8.56 -15.46 -2.66
CA GLN A 258 8.72 -16.89 -2.37
C GLN A 258 9.06 -17.12 -0.90
N TYR A 259 9.95 -16.29 -0.35
CA TYR A 259 10.28 -16.31 1.06
C TYR A 259 9.04 -16.06 1.94
N PHE A 260 8.26 -15.01 1.67
CA PHE A 260 7.03 -14.75 2.42
C PHE A 260 6.01 -15.88 2.29
N HIS A 261 5.86 -16.47 1.10
CA HIS A 261 4.95 -17.59 0.89
C HIS A 261 5.37 -18.81 1.74
N GLN A 262 6.65 -19.18 1.68
CA GLN A 262 7.19 -20.29 2.46
C GLN A 262 7.05 -20.05 3.97
N TYR A 263 7.28 -18.82 4.44
CA TYR A 263 7.13 -18.45 5.85
C TYR A 263 5.71 -18.69 6.39
N ILE A 264 4.69 -18.53 5.54
CA ILE A 264 3.28 -18.75 5.91
C ILE A 264 2.90 -20.24 5.86
N THR A 265 3.70 -21.09 5.21
CA THR A 265 3.36 -22.51 4.92
C THR A 265 3.78 -23.48 6.06
N ILE A 266 4.19 -22.98 7.23
CA ILE A 266 4.77 -23.80 8.33
C ILE A 266 3.68 -24.42 9.20
#